data_AF-A0A2N2E8K5-F1
#
_entry.id   AF-A0A2N2E8K5-F1
#
_cell.length_a   1.000
_cell.length_b   1.000
_cell.length_c   1.000
_cell.angle_alpha   90.00
_cell.angle_beta   90.00
_cell.angle_gamma   90.00
#
_symmetry.space_group_name_H-M   'P 1'
#
loop_
_entity.id
_entity.type
_entity.pdbx_description
1 polymer ?
#
loop_
_entity_poly.entity_id
_entity_poly.type
_entity_poly.pdbx_seq_one_letter_code
_entity_poly.pdbx_strand_id
1 'polypeptide(L)'
;MYNIPTAPSPADGDCLEASNTYAYVPQNDGASYTIDFCTGKQISDLLAGAKCLTPGGITNCGESAPPPPSWACGDLLTDTRDSYAYQTVQIGAQCWFKENLKYLPVVHSNSEFEARGTSQLPGYGVYAYDGSDVPTAKLSANYINYGVLYNWYAVDQASICPTGWHVPSDAEFLELEEFVDSGNYENWCDPIGEPGDCGGFWYNAGGYLKQIGTAYWNSPNSGATDAYDFTALPAGWRGSLADGGSLSLTDFWSSSAFDSIDSWRRHITYSGPEILRDNFRAFYGLSVRCLEN
;
A
#
# COMPACT_ATOMS: atom_id res chain seq x y z
N MET A 1 -14.37 -39.76 -0.17
CA MET A 1 -15.52 -40.02 -1.06
C MET A 1 -16.04 -38.65 -1.44
N TYR A 2 -15.77 -38.18 -2.66
CA TYR A 2 -16.18 -36.84 -3.09
C TYR A 2 -17.62 -36.95 -3.60
N ASN A 3 -18.54 -36.25 -2.93
CA ASN A 3 -19.92 -36.13 -3.41
C ASN A 3 -19.94 -35.14 -4.57
N ILE A 4 -19.68 -35.64 -5.78
CA ILE A 4 -19.88 -34.86 -7.00
C ILE A 4 -21.39 -34.71 -7.18
N PRO A 5 -21.92 -33.48 -7.33
CA PRO A 5 -23.33 -33.26 -7.60
C PRO A 5 -23.78 -34.06 -8.83
N THR A 6 -25.01 -34.57 -8.82
CA THR A 6 -25.64 -35.12 -10.03
C THR A 6 -26.39 -34.00 -10.75
N ALA A 7 -26.20 -33.90 -12.06
CA ALA A 7 -26.94 -32.93 -12.85
C ALA A 7 -28.45 -33.22 -12.85
N PRO A 8 -29.30 -32.19 -12.88
CA PRO A 8 -30.76 -32.36 -12.90
C PRO A 8 -31.19 -33.10 -14.18
N SER A 9 -32.15 -34.04 -14.08
CA SER A 9 -32.72 -34.74 -15.24
C SER A 9 -34.24 -34.48 -15.30
N PRO A 10 -34.81 -34.04 -16.42
CA PRO A 10 -34.16 -33.80 -17.73
C PRO A 10 -33.27 -32.55 -17.75
N ALA A 11 -32.44 -32.40 -18.79
CA ALA A 11 -31.60 -31.23 -18.99
C ALA A 11 -32.44 -29.94 -19.06
N ASP A 12 -31.95 -28.86 -18.44
CA ASP A 12 -32.65 -27.58 -18.41
C ASP A 12 -32.45 -26.80 -19.72
N GLY A 13 -33.54 -26.18 -20.21
CA GLY A 13 -33.56 -25.30 -21.38
C GLY A 13 -32.94 -25.90 -22.66
N ASP A 14 -32.01 -25.16 -23.27
CA ASP A 14 -31.37 -25.50 -24.55
C ASP A 14 -30.17 -26.46 -24.42
N CYS A 15 -29.89 -26.98 -23.22
CA CYS A 15 -28.77 -27.90 -23.01
C CYS A 15 -29.08 -29.30 -23.55
N LEU A 16 -28.13 -29.87 -24.32
CA LEU A 16 -28.17 -31.28 -24.69
C LEU A 16 -27.95 -32.16 -23.45
N GLU A 17 -28.56 -33.35 -23.39
CA GLU A 17 -28.35 -34.28 -22.27
C GLU A 17 -26.87 -34.60 -22.03
N ALA A 18 -26.06 -34.67 -23.11
CA ALA A 18 -24.61 -34.88 -23.02
C ALA A 18 -23.85 -33.71 -22.36
N SER A 19 -24.38 -32.49 -22.46
CA SER A 19 -23.80 -31.27 -21.87
C SER A 19 -24.25 -31.03 -20.42
N ASN A 20 -25.12 -31.90 -19.91
CA ASN A 20 -25.71 -31.84 -18.59
C ASN A 20 -25.06 -32.88 -17.67
N THR A 21 -23.73 -32.98 -17.71
CA THR A 21 -22.94 -33.87 -16.86
C THR A 21 -21.80 -33.08 -16.23
N TYR A 22 -21.50 -33.33 -14.94
CA TYR A 22 -20.34 -32.73 -14.28
C TYR A 22 -19.13 -33.64 -14.47
N ALA A 23 -18.14 -33.16 -15.22
CA ALA A 23 -16.84 -33.82 -15.35
C ALA A 23 -15.79 -33.07 -14.53
N TYR A 24 -15.14 -33.76 -13.59
CA TYR A 24 -13.94 -33.25 -12.92
C TYR A 24 -12.71 -33.77 -13.63
N VAL A 25 -11.90 -32.86 -14.18
CA VAL A 25 -10.61 -33.20 -14.78
C VAL A 25 -9.49 -32.55 -13.96
N PRO A 26 -8.72 -33.31 -13.17
CA PRO A 26 -7.56 -32.76 -12.50
C PRO A 26 -6.48 -32.41 -13.52
N GLN A 27 -5.89 -31.23 -13.39
CA GLN A 27 -4.72 -30.81 -14.17
C GLN A 27 -3.54 -30.52 -13.23
N ASN A 28 -2.31 -30.64 -13.75
CA ASN A 28 -1.07 -30.39 -12.99
C ASN A 28 -1.02 -31.14 -11.65
N ASP A 29 -1.24 -32.46 -11.66
CA ASP A 29 -1.24 -33.32 -10.47
C ASP A 29 -2.20 -32.86 -9.33
N GLY A 30 -3.27 -32.14 -9.69
CA GLY A 30 -4.30 -31.66 -8.75
C GLY A 30 -4.12 -30.21 -8.29
N ALA A 31 -3.16 -29.47 -8.86
CA ALA A 31 -3.01 -28.03 -8.62
C ALA A 31 -4.09 -27.18 -9.32
N SER A 32 -4.84 -27.76 -10.26
CA SER A 32 -5.95 -27.09 -10.95
C SER A 32 -7.06 -28.09 -11.30
N TYR A 33 -8.26 -27.58 -11.57
CA TYR A 33 -9.43 -28.35 -11.95
C TYR A 33 -10.29 -27.63 -12.98
N THR A 34 -11.00 -28.40 -13.79
CA THR A 34 -12.15 -27.93 -14.58
C THR A 34 -13.40 -28.72 -14.20
N ILE A 35 -14.52 -28.01 -14.00
CA ILE A 35 -15.85 -28.61 -13.90
C ILE A 35 -16.71 -28.07 -15.04
N ASP A 36 -17.15 -28.98 -15.91
CA ASP A 36 -18.00 -28.65 -17.05
C ASP A 36 -19.48 -28.74 -16.64
N PHE A 37 -20.28 -27.75 -17.04
CA PHE A 37 -21.73 -27.75 -16.87
C PHE A 37 -22.41 -26.90 -17.96
N CYS A 38 -23.72 -26.98 -18.11
CA CYS A 38 -24.46 -26.21 -19.10
C CYS A 38 -25.59 -25.43 -18.44
N THR A 39 -25.78 -24.18 -18.89
CA THR A 39 -26.91 -23.34 -18.46
C THR A 39 -27.93 -23.26 -19.60
N GLY A 40 -29.14 -23.73 -19.35
CA GLY A 40 -30.18 -23.80 -20.39
C GLY A 40 -30.73 -22.44 -20.83
N LYS A 41 -30.52 -21.40 -20.00
CA LYS A 41 -30.92 -20.01 -20.20
C LYS A 41 -29.90 -19.09 -19.53
N GLN A 42 -29.94 -17.81 -19.87
CA GLN A 42 -29.12 -16.80 -19.19
C GLN A 42 -29.50 -16.69 -17.71
N ILE A 43 -28.49 -16.63 -16.83
CA ILE A 43 -28.63 -16.45 -15.40
C ILE A 43 -27.85 -15.18 -15.01
N SER A 44 -28.57 -14.09 -14.71
CA SER A 44 -27.95 -12.77 -14.52
C SER A 44 -27.10 -12.38 -15.74
N ASP A 45 -25.79 -12.15 -15.57
CA ASP A 45 -24.87 -11.79 -16.66
C ASP A 45 -24.25 -13.01 -17.35
N LEU A 46 -24.53 -14.22 -16.84
CA LEU A 46 -24.01 -15.46 -17.39
C LEU A 46 -24.89 -15.95 -18.54
N LEU A 47 -24.39 -15.83 -19.78
CA LEU A 47 -25.09 -16.28 -20.98
C LEU A 47 -25.39 -17.79 -20.95
N ALA A 48 -26.44 -18.22 -21.64
CA ALA A 48 -26.77 -19.63 -21.83
C ALA A 48 -25.63 -20.41 -22.52
N GLY A 49 -25.64 -21.75 -22.39
CA GLY A 49 -24.68 -22.65 -23.03
C GLY A 49 -23.64 -23.22 -22.07
N ALA A 50 -22.64 -23.90 -22.63
CA ALA A 50 -21.60 -24.61 -21.88
C ALA A 50 -20.72 -23.67 -21.05
N LYS A 51 -20.42 -24.09 -19.82
CA LYS A 51 -19.65 -23.35 -18.81
C LYS A 51 -18.61 -24.25 -18.17
N CYS A 52 -17.46 -23.66 -17.92
CA CYS A 52 -16.31 -24.31 -17.31
C CYS A 52 -15.98 -23.54 -16.04
N LEU A 53 -16.05 -24.20 -14.89
CA LEU A 53 -15.56 -23.65 -13.63
C LEU A 53 -14.07 -23.98 -13.50
N THR A 54 -13.26 -22.93 -13.36
CA THR A 54 -11.81 -22.99 -13.13
C THR A 54 -11.48 -22.33 -11.79
N PRO A 55 -10.24 -22.42 -11.27
CA PRO A 55 -9.82 -21.61 -10.13
C PRO A 55 -10.02 -20.09 -10.33
N GLY A 56 -10.04 -19.61 -11.58
CA GLY A 56 -10.31 -18.21 -11.94
C GLY A 56 -11.79 -17.85 -12.10
N GLY A 57 -12.72 -18.76 -11.77
CA GLY A 57 -14.16 -18.55 -11.86
C GLY A 57 -14.84 -19.31 -13.00
N ILE A 58 -16.12 -18.98 -13.24
CA ILE A 58 -16.97 -19.60 -14.28
C ILE A 58 -16.76 -18.87 -15.61
N THR A 59 -16.36 -19.59 -16.65
CA THR A 59 -16.17 -19.09 -18.02
C THR A 59 -16.97 -19.89 -19.04
N ASN A 60 -17.06 -19.47 -20.31
CA ASN A 60 -17.58 -20.32 -21.38
C ASN A 60 -16.54 -21.40 -21.73
N CYS A 61 -16.97 -22.65 -21.86
CA CYS A 61 -16.05 -23.72 -22.26
C CYS A 61 -15.49 -23.47 -23.66
N GLY A 62 -14.16 -23.51 -23.79
CA GLY A 62 -13.45 -23.25 -25.04
C GLY A 62 -12.95 -21.81 -25.21
N GLU A 63 -13.32 -20.89 -24.32
CA GLU A 63 -12.61 -19.61 -24.17
C GLU A 63 -11.38 -19.85 -23.30
N SER A 64 -10.18 -19.53 -23.82
CA SER A 64 -8.96 -19.56 -23.01
C SER A 64 -9.19 -18.75 -21.74
N ALA A 65 -8.73 -19.27 -20.59
CA ALA A 65 -8.72 -18.51 -19.34
C ALA A 65 -8.24 -17.09 -19.63
N PRO A 66 -8.90 -16.04 -19.09
CA PRO A 66 -8.40 -14.69 -19.24
C PRO A 66 -6.91 -14.70 -18.86
N PRO A 67 -6.03 -14.06 -19.66
CA PRO A 67 -4.61 -14.05 -19.37
C PRO A 67 -4.44 -13.61 -17.91
N PRO A 68 -3.48 -14.20 -17.17
CA PRO A 68 -3.19 -13.73 -15.82
C PRO A 68 -3.03 -12.21 -15.85
N PRO A 69 -3.46 -11.49 -14.79
CA PRO A 69 -3.33 -10.04 -14.74
C PRO A 69 -1.90 -9.69 -15.15
N SER A 70 -1.78 -8.75 -16.10
CA SER A 70 -0.52 -8.42 -16.77
C SER A 70 0.51 -7.74 -15.86
N TRP A 71 0.21 -7.64 -14.58
CA TRP A 71 0.99 -6.95 -13.57
C TRP A 71 1.08 -7.86 -12.35
N ALA A 72 2.28 -8.01 -11.81
CA ALA A 72 2.55 -8.66 -10.54
C ALA A 72 3.44 -7.76 -9.67
N CYS A 73 3.43 -7.97 -8.36
CA CYS A 73 4.33 -7.24 -7.47
C CYS A 73 5.80 -7.40 -7.90
N GLY A 74 6.53 -6.29 -7.94
CA GLY A 74 7.85 -6.18 -8.55
C GLY A 74 7.83 -5.50 -9.92
N ASP A 75 6.69 -5.50 -10.61
CA ASP A 75 6.51 -4.76 -11.85
C ASP A 75 6.26 -3.26 -11.59
N LEU A 76 6.54 -2.47 -12.62
CA LEU A 76 6.29 -1.03 -12.61
C LEU A 76 4.78 -0.75 -12.66
N LEU A 77 4.26 -0.04 -11.66
CA LEU A 77 2.87 0.42 -11.64
C LEU A 77 2.81 1.85 -12.20
N THR A 78 2.04 2.05 -13.27
CA THR A 78 1.75 3.42 -13.76
C THR A 78 0.48 3.96 -13.13
N ASP A 79 0.61 5.04 -12.37
CA ASP A 79 -0.54 5.76 -11.82
C ASP A 79 -1.25 6.54 -12.93
N THR A 80 -2.48 6.16 -13.26
CA THR A 80 -3.25 6.78 -14.34
C THR A 80 -3.64 8.24 -14.07
N ARG A 81 -3.51 8.71 -12.82
CA ARG A 81 -3.92 10.07 -12.42
C ARG A 81 -2.89 11.12 -12.81
N ASP A 82 -1.61 10.77 -12.88
CA ASP A 82 -0.52 11.68 -13.23
C ASP A 82 0.56 11.07 -14.15
N SER A 83 0.36 9.83 -14.60
CA SER A 83 1.27 9.05 -15.43
C SER A 83 2.63 8.79 -14.78
N TYR A 84 2.78 9.00 -13.46
CA TYR A 84 3.99 8.63 -12.75
C TYR A 84 4.05 7.11 -12.60
N ALA A 85 5.23 6.55 -12.81
CA ALA A 85 5.45 5.11 -12.73
C ALA A 85 6.23 4.78 -11.46
N TYR A 86 5.60 4.05 -10.54
CA TYR A 86 6.16 3.62 -9.26
C TYR A 86 6.75 2.21 -9.38
N GLN A 87 7.96 2.03 -8.88
CA GLN A 87 8.48 0.69 -8.63
C GLN A 87 7.75 0.06 -7.44
N THR A 88 7.56 -1.25 -7.49
CA THR A 88 6.92 -2.02 -6.42
C THR A 88 7.83 -3.13 -5.93
N VAL A 89 7.64 -3.60 -4.71
CA VAL A 89 8.47 -4.62 -4.08
C VAL A 89 7.64 -5.51 -3.16
N GLN A 90 7.83 -6.81 -3.28
CA GLN A 90 7.19 -7.80 -2.43
C GLN A 90 8.00 -7.97 -1.14
N ILE A 91 7.38 -7.71 0.00
CA ILE A 91 7.99 -7.92 1.33
C ILE A 91 7.03 -8.77 2.16
N GLY A 92 7.42 -10.02 2.42
CA GLY A 92 6.51 -11.00 3.00
C GLY A 92 5.29 -11.23 2.11
N ALA A 93 4.09 -11.11 2.68
CA ALA A 93 2.84 -11.23 1.95
C ALA A 93 2.38 -9.90 1.31
N GLN A 94 3.05 -8.79 1.59
CA GLN A 94 2.63 -7.45 1.22
C GLN A 94 3.39 -6.90 0.01
N CYS A 95 2.68 -6.22 -0.89
CA CYS A 95 3.28 -5.52 -2.02
C CYS A 95 3.31 -4.01 -1.78
N TRP A 96 4.51 -3.45 -1.69
CA TRP A 96 4.75 -2.06 -1.32
C TRP A 96 5.26 -1.23 -2.50
N PHE A 97 4.97 0.07 -2.50
CA PHE A 97 5.78 1.01 -3.30
C PHE A 97 7.22 1.02 -2.79
N LYS A 98 8.19 1.07 -3.71
CA LYS A 98 9.64 1.22 -3.44
C LYS A 98 10.08 2.69 -3.25
N GLU A 99 9.18 3.63 -3.52
CA GLU A 99 9.41 5.07 -3.35
C GLU A 99 8.19 5.75 -2.71
N ASN A 100 8.40 6.93 -2.13
CA ASN A 100 7.31 7.70 -1.52
C ASN A 100 6.31 8.16 -2.57
N LEU A 101 5.04 8.23 -2.22
CA LEU A 101 3.97 8.69 -3.09
C LEU A 101 4.23 10.14 -3.57
N LYS A 102 4.23 10.34 -4.89
CA LYS A 102 4.48 11.65 -5.54
C LYS A 102 3.23 12.33 -6.09
N TYR A 103 2.06 11.74 -5.89
CA TYR A 103 0.80 12.26 -6.40
C TYR A 103 0.49 13.67 -5.85
N LEU A 104 0.73 14.69 -6.68
CA LEU A 104 0.59 16.10 -6.31
C LEU A 104 -0.48 16.78 -7.18
N PRO A 105 -1.77 16.67 -6.85
CA PRO A 105 -2.84 17.33 -7.61
C PRO A 105 -2.88 18.85 -7.38
N VAL A 106 -2.47 19.29 -6.20
CA VAL A 106 -2.35 20.68 -5.77
C VAL A 106 -1.18 20.80 -4.80
N VAL A 107 -0.53 21.96 -4.72
CA VAL A 107 0.50 22.24 -3.72
C VAL A 107 0.11 23.49 -2.94
N HIS A 108 0.34 23.47 -1.64
CA HIS A 108 0.01 24.57 -0.74
C HIS A 108 1.30 25.21 -0.24
N SER A 109 1.32 26.55 -0.22
CA SER A 109 2.33 27.31 0.52
C SER A 109 2.33 26.91 2.01
N ASN A 110 3.36 27.28 2.75
CA ASN A 110 3.46 26.91 4.18
C ASN A 110 2.24 27.42 4.97
N SER A 111 1.82 28.67 4.70
CA SER A 111 0.66 29.29 5.37
C SER A 111 -0.67 28.63 5.01
N GLU A 112 -0.87 28.27 3.74
CA GLU A 112 -2.07 27.55 3.31
C GLU A 112 -2.10 26.13 3.87
N PHE A 113 -0.96 25.42 3.89
CA PHE A 113 -0.85 24.08 4.44
C PHE A 113 -1.26 24.06 5.91
N GLU A 114 -0.78 25.03 6.70
CA GLU A 114 -1.16 25.23 8.10
C GLU A 114 -2.66 25.51 8.26
N ALA A 115 -3.20 26.44 7.47
CA ALA A 115 -4.61 26.82 7.56
C ALA A 115 -5.53 25.63 7.27
N ARG A 116 -5.18 24.79 6.29
CA ARG A 116 -5.91 23.56 5.99
C ARG A 116 -5.81 22.55 7.11
N GLY A 117 -4.62 22.30 7.64
CA GLY A 117 -4.43 21.38 8.77
C GLY A 117 -5.22 21.80 10.02
N THR A 118 -5.23 23.10 10.35
CA THR A 118 -6.03 23.65 11.47
C THR A 118 -7.53 23.50 11.23
N SER A 119 -7.96 23.54 9.97
CA SER A 119 -9.36 23.34 9.56
C SER A 119 -9.71 21.88 9.28
N GLN A 120 -8.81 20.93 9.58
CA GLN A 120 -8.99 19.50 9.33
C GLN A 120 -9.24 19.14 7.86
N LEU A 121 -8.59 19.88 6.95
CA LEU A 121 -8.69 19.71 5.51
C LEU A 121 -7.40 19.11 4.93
N PRO A 122 -7.50 18.35 3.81
CA PRO A 122 -6.35 17.76 3.13
C PRO A 122 -5.26 18.78 2.78
N GLY A 123 -4.01 18.49 3.07
CA GLY A 123 -2.86 19.36 2.82
C GLY A 123 -1.80 18.62 2.03
N TYR A 124 -1.18 19.31 1.07
CA TYR A 124 -0.19 18.76 0.14
C TYR A 124 0.97 19.76 0.03
N GLY A 125 2.19 19.30 0.27
CA GLY A 125 3.37 20.14 0.26
C GLY A 125 4.60 19.42 -0.27
N VAL A 126 5.61 20.20 -0.61
CA VAL A 126 6.93 19.72 -1.03
C VAL A 126 7.97 20.37 -0.14
N TYR A 127 8.90 19.59 0.39
CA TYR A 127 9.93 20.08 1.30
C TYR A 127 10.72 21.24 0.65
N ALA A 128 10.92 22.32 1.41
CA ALA A 128 11.57 23.57 1.02
C ALA A 128 10.95 24.27 -0.21
N TYR A 129 9.68 23.98 -0.52
CA TYR A 129 8.90 24.71 -1.51
C TYR A 129 7.75 25.46 -0.82
N ASP A 130 7.77 26.79 -0.96
CA ASP A 130 6.76 27.69 -0.41
C ASP A 130 6.07 28.45 -1.56
N GLY A 131 5.07 27.79 -2.14
CA GLY A 131 4.32 28.31 -3.28
C GLY A 131 3.13 27.41 -3.61
N SER A 132 2.37 27.80 -4.62
CA SER A 132 1.12 27.14 -5.02
C SER A 132 1.15 26.60 -6.46
N ASP A 133 2.30 26.63 -7.15
CA ASP A 133 2.43 26.19 -8.54
C ASP A 133 2.97 24.76 -8.63
N VAL A 134 2.09 23.82 -9.00
CA VAL A 134 2.42 22.39 -9.09
C VAL A 134 3.56 22.11 -10.09
N PRO A 135 3.56 22.62 -11.33
CA PRO A 135 4.66 22.39 -12.27
C PRO A 135 6.02 22.82 -11.70
N THR A 136 6.11 23.98 -11.07
CA THR A 136 7.35 24.46 -10.44
C THR A 136 7.76 23.58 -9.25
N ALA A 137 6.80 23.18 -8.40
CA ALA A 137 7.08 22.29 -7.28
C ALA A 137 7.65 20.94 -7.76
N LYS A 138 7.09 20.38 -8.84
CA LYS A 138 7.53 19.10 -9.44
C LYS A 138 8.93 19.14 -10.04
N LEU A 139 9.47 20.32 -10.35
CA LEU A 139 10.85 20.49 -10.83
C LEU A 139 11.88 20.58 -9.70
N SER A 140 11.44 20.72 -8.44
CA SER A 140 12.35 20.82 -7.30
C SER A 140 13.06 19.48 -7.02
N ALA A 141 14.32 19.54 -6.58
CA ALA A 141 15.08 18.35 -6.21
C ALA A 141 14.41 17.55 -5.07
N ASN A 142 13.73 18.24 -4.14
CA ASN A 142 13.03 17.59 -3.03
C ASN A 142 11.80 16.81 -3.50
N TYR A 143 11.01 17.33 -4.44
CA TYR A 143 9.93 16.55 -5.04
C TYR A 143 10.48 15.33 -5.79
N ILE A 144 11.52 15.55 -6.61
CA ILE A 144 12.10 14.48 -7.44
C ILE A 144 12.64 13.35 -6.56
N ASN A 145 13.34 13.66 -5.48
CA ASN A 145 13.99 12.67 -4.62
C ASN A 145 13.05 12.09 -3.56
N TYR A 146 12.17 12.90 -2.96
CA TYR A 146 11.45 12.55 -1.74
C TYR A 146 9.93 12.51 -1.88
N GLY A 147 9.40 13.04 -3.00
CA GLY A 147 7.97 13.06 -3.26
C GLY A 147 7.24 14.18 -2.51
N VAL A 148 6.04 13.86 -2.04
CA VAL A 148 5.09 14.82 -1.46
C VAL A 148 4.90 14.53 0.02
N LEU A 149 4.74 15.61 0.80
CA LEU A 149 4.37 15.55 2.21
C LEU A 149 2.88 15.86 2.34
N TYR A 150 2.14 14.89 2.86
CA TYR A 150 0.68 14.95 3.03
C TYR A 150 0.36 15.13 4.49
N ASN A 151 -0.59 16.00 4.83
CA ASN A 151 -1.17 15.93 6.17
C ASN A 151 -2.05 14.70 6.32
N TRP A 152 -2.35 14.30 7.55
CA TRP A 152 -3.11 13.08 7.78
C TRP A 152 -4.55 13.20 7.26
N TYR A 153 -5.13 14.41 7.23
CA TYR A 153 -6.45 14.62 6.61
C TYR A 153 -6.47 14.29 5.11
N ALA A 154 -5.35 14.42 4.39
CA ALA A 154 -5.25 13.93 3.02
C ALA A 154 -5.20 12.40 2.95
N VAL A 155 -4.57 11.75 3.93
CA VAL A 155 -4.56 10.28 4.06
C VAL A 155 -5.99 9.75 4.30
N ASP A 156 -6.71 10.35 5.24
CA ASP A 156 -8.05 9.92 5.66
C ASP A 156 -9.15 10.26 4.63
N GLN A 157 -9.08 11.44 4.01
CA GLN A 157 -10.21 11.98 3.24
C GLN A 157 -10.03 11.96 1.73
N ALA A 158 -8.80 11.81 1.20
CA ALA A 158 -8.50 12.17 -0.20
C ALA A 158 -8.04 11.04 -1.13
N SER A 159 -8.17 9.77 -0.76
CA SER A 159 -7.82 8.61 -1.61
C SER A 159 -6.53 8.83 -2.43
N ILE A 160 -5.43 9.10 -1.73
CA ILE A 160 -4.17 9.56 -2.35
C ILE A 160 -3.38 8.45 -3.03
N CYS A 161 -3.55 7.18 -2.64
CA CYS A 161 -2.99 6.04 -3.38
C CYS A 161 -3.84 5.72 -4.63
N PRO A 162 -3.23 5.17 -5.71
CA PRO A 162 -3.97 4.83 -6.92
C PRO A 162 -4.97 3.70 -6.68
N THR A 163 -5.91 3.49 -7.60
CA THR A 163 -6.88 2.40 -7.51
C THR A 163 -6.19 1.04 -7.35
N GLY A 164 -6.66 0.22 -6.41
CA GLY A 164 -6.04 -1.06 -6.06
C GLY A 164 -4.95 -0.94 -4.98
N TRP A 165 -4.66 0.28 -4.53
CA TRP A 165 -3.68 0.58 -3.51
C TRP A 165 -4.27 1.48 -2.43
N HIS A 166 -3.74 1.40 -1.23
CA HIS A 166 -4.19 2.17 -0.08
C HIS A 166 -3.00 2.67 0.76
N VAL A 167 -3.29 3.61 1.68
CA VAL A 167 -2.32 4.01 2.70
C VAL A 167 -2.36 2.97 3.81
N PRO A 168 -1.22 2.32 4.15
CA PRO A 168 -1.20 1.22 5.09
C PRO A 168 -1.72 1.63 6.46
N SER A 169 -2.54 0.76 7.03
CA SER A 169 -2.98 0.82 8.41
C SER A 169 -1.83 0.55 9.37
N ASP A 170 -2.09 0.79 10.65
CA ASP A 170 -1.11 0.54 11.70
C ASP A 170 -0.79 -0.96 11.76
N ALA A 171 -1.79 -1.82 11.60
CA ALA A 171 -1.63 -3.27 11.57
C ALA A 171 -0.78 -3.76 10.39
N GLU A 172 -0.92 -3.15 9.21
CA GLU A 172 -0.16 -3.55 8.02
C GLU A 172 1.31 -3.16 8.14
N PHE A 173 1.61 -1.99 8.71
CA PHE A 173 3.00 -1.66 9.03
C PHE A 173 3.57 -2.58 10.11
N LEU A 174 2.81 -2.93 11.14
CA LEU A 174 3.25 -3.90 12.16
C LEU A 174 3.60 -5.26 11.54
N GLU A 175 2.84 -5.71 10.54
CA GLU A 175 3.14 -6.92 9.78
C GLU A 175 4.45 -6.79 8.98
N LEU A 176 4.68 -5.65 8.32
CA LEU A 176 5.95 -5.36 7.65
C LEU A 176 7.12 -5.42 8.64
N GLU A 177 7.01 -4.69 9.75
CA GLU A 177 8.06 -4.54 10.77
C GLU A 177 8.41 -5.89 11.41
N GLU A 178 7.40 -6.70 11.76
CA GLU A 178 7.60 -8.05 12.29
C GLU A 178 8.19 -9.01 11.24
N PHE A 179 7.83 -8.87 9.97
CA PHE A 179 8.42 -9.70 8.92
C PHE A 179 9.91 -9.40 8.72
N VAL A 180 10.32 -8.12 8.79
CA VAL A 180 11.71 -7.73 8.53
C VAL A 180 12.63 -7.87 9.75
N ASP A 181 12.11 -7.79 10.98
CA ASP A 181 12.90 -7.84 12.21
C ASP A 181 12.23 -8.67 13.32
N SER A 182 11.78 -9.87 12.94
CA SER A 182 10.97 -10.77 13.78
C SER A 182 11.52 -10.94 15.20
N GLY A 183 10.65 -10.77 16.20
CA GLY A 183 10.98 -11.00 17.60
C GLY A 183 11.86 -9.94 18.28
N ASN A 184 12.18 -8.83 17.61
CA ASN A 184 12.95 -7.71 18.15
C ASN A 184 12.09 -6.46 18.44
N TYR A 185 10.83 -6.68 18.82
CA TYR A 185 9.93 -5.60 19.21
C TYR A 185 10.09 -5.22 20.69
N GLU A 186 10.17 -3.92 20.96
CA GLU A 186 10.06 -3.36 22.30
C GLU A 186 8.90 -2.39 22.44
N ASN A 187 8.13 -2.58 23.51
CA ASN A 187 7.09 -1.65 23.92
C ASN A 187 7.72 -0.44 24.60
N TRP A 188 7.36 0.74 24.13
CA TRP A 188 7.64 2.00 24.82
C TRP A 188 6.34 2.50 25.45
N CYS A 189 5.92 1.83 26.52
CA CYS A 189 4.88 2.33 27.41
C CYS A 189 5.54 3.09 28.58
N ASP A 190 4.99 4.23 28.97
CA ASP A 190 5.15 4.71 30.35
C ASP A 190 4.42 3.73 31.29
N PRO A 191 5.09 3.12 32.29
CA PRO A 191 4.45 2.19 33.23
C PRO A 191 3.36 2.81 34.13
N ILE A 192 3.10 4.12 34.06
CA ILE A 192 2.07 4.83 34.84
C ILE A 192 0.81 5.16 33.97
N GLY A 193 0.83 4.87 32.67
CA GLY A 193 -0.27 5.18 31.73
C GLY A 193 -1.36 4.12 31.59
N GLU A 194 -2.52 4.54 31.07
CA GLU A 194 -3.68 3.67 30.78
C GLU A 194 -3.28 2.46 29.90
N PRO A 195 -3.80 1.25 30.17
CA PRO A 195 -3.50 0.08 29.36
C PRO A 195 -4.16 0.18 27.98
N GLY A 196 -3.38 0.10 26.91
CA GLY A 196 -3.89 -0.35 25.61
C GLY A 196 -3.40 0.38 24.36
N ASP A 197 -2.65 1.49 24.46
CA ASP A 197 -2.28 2.26 23.27
C ASP A 197 -0.92 2.95 23.38
N CYS A 198 0.13 2.13 23.50
CA CYS A 198 1.51 2.60 23.62
C CYS A 198 2.22 2.61 22.27
N GLY A 199 3.23 3.47 22.13
CA GLY A 199 4.22 3.34 21.08
C GLY A 199 5.16 2.15 21.30
N GLY A 200 6.08 1.94 20.37
CA GLY A 200 7.12 0.91 20.47
C GLY A 200 8.07 1.01 19.29
N PHE A 201 8.99 0.06 19.18
CA PHE A 201 9.93 0.03 18.06
C PHE A 201 10.46 -1.36 17.78
N TRP A 202 10.86 -1.59 16.52
CA TRP A 202 11.67 -2.74 16.12
C TRP A 202 13.11 -2.29 15.99
N TYR A 203 14.03 -2.98 16.66
CA TYR A 203 15.41 -2.56 16.84
C TYR A 203 16.20 -2.34 15.54
N ASN A 204 15.99 -3.17 14.53
CA ASN A 204 16.78 -3.18 13.29
C ASN A 204 15.94 -2.92 12.04
N ALA A 205 14.61 -3.04 12.12
CA ALA A 205 13.71 -2.89 10.97
C ALA A 205 13.94 -1.59 10.20
N GLY A 206 14.12 -0.45 10.89
CA GLY A 206 14.42 0.83 10.24
C GLY A 206 15.71 0.80 9.42
N GLY A 207 16.76 0.14 9.90
CA GLY A 207 18.01 -0.10 9.20
C GLY A 207 17.83 -1.00 7.98
N TYR A 208 17.03 -2.06 8.11
CA TYR A 208 16.75 -2.98 7.00
C TYR A 208 15.91 -2.35 5.88
N LEU A 209 15.11 -1.33 6.19
CA LEU A 209 14.25 -0.63 5.22
C LEU A 209 14.89 0.64 4.65
N LYS A 210 15.89 1.23 5.34
CA LYS A 210 16.56 2.46 4.91
C LYS A 210 17.49 2.27 3.73
N GLN A 211 17.45 3.23 2.81
CA GLN A 211 18.42 3.37 1.73
C GLN A 211 19.87 3.39 2.26
N ILE A 212 20.77 2.67 1.60
CA ILE A 212 22.17 2.45 2.04
C ILE A 212 23.05 3.70 1.84
N GLY A 213 23.90 3.99 2.82
CA GLY A 213 24.96 5.00 2.68
C GLY A 213 24.47 6.43 2.93
N THR A 214 25.27 7.42 2.55
CA THR A 214 25.05 8.82 2.97
C THR A 214 24.85 9.78 1.81
N ALA A 215 24.37 9.27 0.67
CA ALA A 215 24.05 10.12 -0.48
C ALA A 215 22.83 10.99 -0.20
N TYR A 216 21.83 10.41 0.49
CA TYR A 216 20.59 11.10 0.90
C TYR A 216 20.50 11.26 2.41
N TRP A 217 21.00 10.30 3.18
CA TRP A 217 21.01 10.34 4.64
C TRP A 217 22.27 11.04 5.17
N ASN A 218 22.13 11.78 6.27
CA ASN A 218 23.26 12.26 7.04
C ASN A 218 24.06 11.08 7.62
N SER A 219 25.38 11.27 7.75
CA SER A 219 26.24 10.33 8.48
C SER A 219 25.83 10.29 9.97
N PRO A 220 25.75 9.11 10.61
CA PRO A 220 26.30 7.83 10.15
C PRO A 220 25.37 6.94 9.29
N ASN A 221 24.10 7.29 9.13
CA ASN A 221 23.05 6.40 8.60
C ASN A 221 23.12 4.99 9.23
N SER A 222 23.10 4.94 10.57
CA SER A 222 23.35 3.73 11.36
C SER A 222 22.44 2.58 10.95
N GLY A 223 23.06 1.41 10.73
CA GLY A 223 22.39 0.14 10.46
C GLY A 223 21.67 0.04 9.11
N ALA A 224 21.80 1.03 8.22
CA ALA A 224 21.14 1.01 6.92
C ALA A 224 21.71 -0.08 5.99
N THR A 225 20.87 -1.03 5.60
CA THR A 225 21.23 -2.13 4.68
C THR A 225 20.29 -2.26 3.49
N ASP A 226 19.12 -1.62 3.50
CA ASP A 226 18.07 -1.75 2.48
C ASP A 226 17.82 -3.21 2.03
N ALA A 227 17.86 -4.14 2.98
CA ALA A 227 17.87 -5.59 2.73
C ALA A 227 16.61 -6.11 2.00
N TYR A 228 15.54 -5.32 2.02
CA TYR A 228 14.23 -5.65 1.43
C TYR A 228 13.84 -4.74 0.27
N ASP A 229 14.77 -3.93 -0.25
CA ASP A 229 14.51 -3.03 -1.39
C ASP A 229 13.35 -2.04 -1.14
N PHE A 230 13.08 -1.69 0.12
CA PHE A 230 12.06 -0.71 0.48
C PHE A 230 12.55 0.72 0.22
N THR A 231 13.86 0.96 0.35
CA THR A 231 14.53 2.21 -0.01
C THR A 231 13.91 3.45 0.67
N ALA A 232 13.77 3.42 2.00
CA ALA A 232 13.30 4.57 2.75
C ALA A 232 14.31 5.74 2.66
N LEU A 233 13.83 6.92 2.24
CA LEU A 233 14.61 8.14 2.02
C LEU A 233 14.20 9.23 3.04
N PRO A 234 15.11 10.12 3.47
CA PRO A 234 14.89 11.09 4.53
C PRO A 234 14.16 12.34 4.06
N ALA A 235 12.85 12.18 3.83
CA ALA A 235 11.97 13.24 3.33
C ALA A 235 11.70 14.37 4.36
N GLY A 236 12.05 14.15 5.63
CA GLY A 236 11.68 15.03 6.73
C GLY A 236 10.16 15.12 6.91
N TRP A 237 9.71 16.23 7.48
CA TRP A 237 8.31 16.57 7.68
C TRP A 237 8.06 18.04 7.35
N ARG A 238 6.79 18.41 7.14
CA ARG A 238 6.33 19.77 6.88
C ARG A 238 5.43 20.27 7.99
N GLY A 239 5.70 21.47 8.51
CA GLY A 239 4.87 22.10 9.53
C GLY A 239 4.44 23.53 9.21
N SER A 240 3.86 24.18 10.21
CA SER A 240 3.24 25.50 10.09
C SER A 240 4.20 26.63 9.69
N LEU A 241 5.41 26.63 10.27
CA LEU A 241 6.36 27.73 10.10
C LEU A 241 7.58 27.34 9.27
N ALA A 242 7.89 26.05 9.19
CA ALA A 242 9.01 25.53 8.43
C ALA A 242 8.86 24.01 8.23
N ASP A 243 9.62 23.49 7.28
CA ASP A 243 9.92 22.06 7.19
C ASP A 243 11.07 21.70 8.15
N GLY A 244 11.14 20.43 8.54
CA GLY A 244 12.15 19.94 9.48
C GLY A 244 12.64 18.53 9.16
N GLY A 245 13.84 18.21 9.62
CA GLY A 245 14.35 16.83 9.59
C GLY A 245 14.93 16.34 8.25
N SER A 246 15.02 17.18 7.21
CA SER A 246 15.64 16.79 5.93
C SER A 246 17.01 16.14 6.13
N LEU A 247 17.26 15.08 5.36
CA LEU A 247 18.46 14.22 5.43
C LEU A 247 18.64 13.47 6.75
N SER A 248 17.84 13.75 7.78
CA SER A 248 18.04 13.23 9.15
C SER A 248 16.97 12.22 9.55
N LEU A 249 15.78 12.29 8.98
CA LEU A 249 14.68 11.40 9.32
C LEU A 249 13.72 11.22 8.14
N THR A 250 12.95 10.15 8.22
CA THR A 250 11.75 9.97 7.41
C THR A 250 10.61 9.54 8.31
N ASP A 251 9.42 10.02 7.96
CA ASP A 251 8.18 9.73 8.67
C ASP A 251 7.14 9.23 7.66
N PHE A 252 6.45 8.14 8.01
CA PHE A 252 5.35 7.60 7.21
C PHE A 252 4.04 7.68 7.98
N TRP A 253 3.01 8.25 7.36
CA TRP A 253 1.66 8.16 7.91
C TRP A 253 1.11 6.74 7.81
N SER A 254 0.46 6.30 8.89
CA SER A 254 -0.54 5.25 8.84
C SER A 254 -1.91 5.84 8.49
N SER A 255 -2.79 5.05 7.87
CA SER A 255 -4.21 5.38 7.76
C SER A 255 -4.99 5.22 9.08
N SER A 256 -4.37 4.68 10.13
CA SER A 256 -5.00 4.52 11.44
C SER A 256 -4.84 5.78 12.29
N ALA A 257 -5.98 6.36 12.69
CA ALA A 257 -6.02 7.42 13.69
C ALA A 257 -5.54 6.90 15.07
N PHE A 258 -4.94 7.78 15.86
CA PHE A 258 -4.66 7.51 17.27
C PHE A 258 -5.77 8.11 18.14
N ASP A 259 -6.04 9.40 17.95
CA ASP A 259 -7.17 10.09 18.56
C ASP A 259 -7.74 11.15 17.59
N SER A 260 -8.46 12.15 18.12
CA SER A 260 -9.09 13.20 17.32
C SER A 260 -8.13 14.21 16.67
N ILE A 261 -6.86 14.26 17.08
CA ILE A 261 -5.86 15.27 16.70
C ILE A 261 -4.51 14.67 16.29
N ASP A 262 -4.22 13.45 16.73
CA ASP A 262 -3.00 12.71 16.49
C ASP A 262 -3.29 11.41 15.72
N SER A 263 -2.30 10.96 14.95
CA SER A 263 -2.42 9.75 14.12
C SER A 263 -1.14 8.94 14.16
N TRP A 264 -1.25 7.63 13.94
CA TRP A 264 -0.10 6.75 13.99
C TRP A 264 0.87 7.03 12.85
N ARG A 265 2.16 7.01 13.16
CA ARG A 265 3.23 7.15 12.18
C ARG A 265 4.35 6.15 12.44
N ARG A 266 5.22 6.02 11.45
CA ARG A 266 6.51 5.34 11.56
C ARG A 266 7.60 6.37 11.43
N HIS A 267 8.55 6.34 12.35
CA HIS A 267 9.66 7.29 12.40
C HIS A 267 10.99 6.56 12.32
N ILE A 268 11.81 6.91 11.33
CA ILE A 268 13.16 6.35 11.17
C ILE A 268 14.17 7.49 11.13
N THR A 269 15.25 7.37 11.92
CA THR A 269 16.30 8.39 11.99
C THR A 269 17.60 7.94 11.30
N TYR A 270 18.45 8.91 10.97
CA TYR A 270 19.81 8.65 10.47
C TYR A 270 20.73 8.06 11.56
N SER A 271 20.44 8.29 12.83
CA SER A 271 21.28 7.93 13.96
C SER A 271 21.07 6.52 14.49
N GLY A 272 19.88 5.95 14.26
CA GLY A 272 19.46 4.66 14.81
C GLY A 272 19.02 3.66 13.74
N PRO A 273 19.18 2.35 13.96
CA PRO A 273 18.64 1.30 13.10
C PRO A 273 17.14 1.00 13.35
N GLU A 274 16.54 1.58 14.38
CA GLU A 274 15.17 1.30 14.74
C GLU A 274 14.13 1.99 13.84
N ILE A 275 12.93 1.42 13.78
CA ILE A 275 11.72 2.10 13.33
C ILE A 275 10.82 2.30 14.54
N LEU A 276 10.55 3.56 14.89
CA LEU A 276 9.66 3.89 16.00
C LEU A 276 8.21 3.95 15.48
N ARG A 277 7.31 3.31 16.21
CA ARG A 277 5.87 3.48 16.12
C ARG A 277 5.43 4.44 17.22
N ASP A 278 5.00 5.64 16.85
CA ASP A 278 4.45 6.66 17.74
C ASP A 278 3.33 7.44 17.04
N ASN A 279 2.71 8.39 17.73
CA ASN A 279 1.69 9.26 17.16
C ASN A 279 2.24 10.66 16.89
N PHE A 280 1.62 11.36 15.94
CA PHE A 280 2.00 12.72 15.57
C PHE A 280 0.79 13.54 15.15
N ARG A 281 0.90 14.86 15.27
CA ARG A 281 -0.23 15.76 14.99
C ARG A 281 -0.66 15.65 13.54
N ALA A 282 -1.93 15.36 13.34
CA ALA A 282 -2.55 15.10 12.04
C ALA A 282 -2.39 16.27 11.03
N PHE A 283 -2.13 17.48 11.50
CA PHE A 283 -1.94 18.65 10.64
C PHE A 283 -0.53 18.77 10.04
N TYR A 284 0.49 18.05 10.52
CA TYR A 284 1.82 18.04 9.90
C TYR A 284 1.84 17.19 8.63
N GLY A 285 2.73 17.53 7.69
CA GLY A 285 2.94 16.78 6.46
C GLY A 285 4.03 15.72 6.60
N LEU A 286 3.69 14.46 6.38
CA LEU A 286 4.63 13.33 6.37
C LEU A 286 4.56 12.60 5.02
N SER A 287 5.51 11.69 4.76
CA SER A 287 5.50 10.88 3.55
C SER A 287 4.44 9.78 3.63
N VAL A 288 4.09 9.23 2.48
CA VAL A 288 3.16 8.09 2.36
C VAL A 288 3.82 7.02 1.48
N ARG A 289 3.66 5.76 1.87
CA ARG A 289 4.03 4.57 1.10
C ARG A 289 2.77 3.78 0.84
N CYS A 290 2.39 3.61 -0.42
CA CYS A 290 1.18 2.86 -0.75
C CYS A 290 1.44 1.35 -0.68
N LEU A 291 0.40 0.62 -0.28
CA LEU A 291 0.35 -0.83 -0.19
C LEU A 291 -0.78 -1.35 -1.10
N GLU A 292 -0.55 -2.48 -1.76
CA GLU A 292 -1.58 -3.14 -2.59
C GLU A 292 -2.70 -3.71 -1.69
N ASN A 293 -3.95 -3.65 -2.17
CA ASN A 293 -5.14 -4.14 -1.46
C ASN A 293 -5.23 -5.67 -1.31
#